data_AF-A0A0P8BZC8-F1
#
_entry.id   AF-A0A0P8BZC8-F1
#
_cell.length_a   1.000
_cell.length_b   1.000
_cell.length_c   1.000
_cell.angle_alpha   90.00
_cell.angle_beta   90.00
_cell.angle_gamma   90.00
#
_symmetry.space_group_name_H-M   'P 1'
#
loop_
_entity.id
_entity.type
_entity.pdbx_description
1 polymer ?
#
loop_
_entity_poly.entity_id
_entity_poly.type
_entity_poly.pdbx_seq_one_letter_code
_entity_poly.pdbx_strand_id
1 'polypeptide(L)'
;MKSLTAFALAALLSVATPSPATAQSAEETAFVLALLRGMNQLSVRFNREVCGFVLRDADGSYSSTKVSWGGAASCASLPLQPGLTTVASWHTHAAWAEGYDGEVPSIQDVEGDMSMGVNGWVSTPGGRLWFVDGRSGALRQVCGRGCLPVDPGFVPEEHGPVPDALSLDGLYARFGRSR
;
A
#
# COMPACT_ATOMS: atom_id res chain seq x y z
N MET A 1 69.69 25.65 -7.28
CA MET A 1 68.29 26.04 -7.51
C MET A 1 67.45 24.79 -7.30
N LYS A 2 66.69 24.73 -6.20
CA LYS A 2 65.90 23.58 -5.77
C LYS A 2 64.46 23.82 -6.20
N SER A 3 63.81 22.85 -6.83
CA SER A 3 62.35 22.85 -6.96
C SER A 3 61.84 21.46 -6.60
N LEU A 4 61.23 21.36 -5.42
CA LEU A 4 60.51 20.20 -4.92
C LEU A 4 59.05 20.37 -5.31
N THR A 5 58.55 19.51 -6.20
CA THR A 5 57.13 19.45 -6.56
C THR A 5 56.41 18.60 -5.53
N ALA A 6 55.53 19.23 -4.75
CA ALA A 6 54.69 18.55 -3.77
C ALA A 6 53.46 17.94 -4.47
N PHE A 7 53.33 16.61 -4.44
CA PHE A 7 52.10 15.92 -4.79
C PHE A 7 51.18 15.90 -3.56
N ALA A 8 50.11 16.68 -3.58
CA ALA A 8 49.05 16.61 -2.60
C ALA A 8 48.10 15.46 -2.95
N LEU A 9 48.09 14.41 -2.13
CA LEU A 9 47.15 13.29 -2.24
C LEU A 9 45.84 13.70 -1.54
N ALA A 10 44.80 14.03 -2.31
CA ALA A 10 43.48 14.33 -1.76
C ALA A 10 42.77 13.02 -1.40
N ALA A 11 42.64 12.75 -0.10
CA ALA A 11 41.83 11.65 0.41
C ALA A 11 40.34 12.00 0.27
N LEU A 12 39.66 11.30 -0.64
CA LEU A 12 38.20 11.36 -0.78
C LEU A 12 37.56 10.58 0.39
N LEU A 13 37.08 11.29 1.41
CA LEU A 13 36.17 10.72 2.40
C LEU A 13 34.81 10.49 1.73
N SER A 14 34.48 9.23 1.44
CA SER A 14 33.13 8.82 1.05
C SER A 14 32.20 8.95 2.25
N VAL A 15 31.47 10.06 2.33
CA VAL A 15 30.36 10.22 3.28
C VAL A 15 29.24 9.31 2.81
N ALA A 16 29.02 8.19 3.50
CA ALA A 16 27.83 7.37 3.30
C ALA A 16 26.61 8.19 3.72
N THR A 17 25.89 8.74 2.74
CA THR A 17 24.61 9.40 2.99
C THR A 17 23.63 8.35 3.51
N PRO A 18 23.01 8.54 4.69
CA PRO A 18 21.96 7.65 5.14
C PRO A 18 20.86 7.65 4.08
N SER A 19 20.51 6.47 3.56
CA SER A 19 19.34 6.33 2.72
C SER A 19 18.14 6.78 3.57
N PRO A 20 17.34 7.76 3.15
CA PRO A 20 16.09 8.04 3.83
C PRO A 20 15.33 6.72 3.93
N ALA A 21 14.60 6.48 5.03
CA ALA A 21 13.62 5.41 5.06
C ALA A 21 12.68 5.67 3.87
N THR A 22 12.88 4.93 2.78
CA THR A 22 12.36 5.35 1.50
C THR A 22 10.87 5.12 1.52
N ALA A 23 10.15 6.11 1.01
CA ALA A 23 8.91 5.86 0.31
C ALA A 23 9.04 4.60 -0.57
N GLN A 24 7.91 3.98 -0.85
CA GLN A 24 7.80 2.72 -1.57
C GLN A 24 8.55 2.85 -2.89
N SER A 25 9.35 1.84 -3.22
CA SER A 25 10.15 1.88 -4.43
C SER A 25 9.22 1.99 -5.65
N ALA A 26 9.74 2.56 -6.74
CA ALA A 26 8.98 2.62 -7.98
C ALA A 26 8.65 1.20 -8.48
N GLU A 27 9.54 0.26 -8.22
CA GLU A 27 9.43 -1.15 -8.56
C GLU A 27 8.31 -1.85 -7.77
N GLU A 28 8.23 -1.64 -6.44
CA GLU A 28 7.13 -2.16 -5.61
C GLU A 28 5.80 -1.58 -6.07
N THR A 29 5.76 -0.27 -6.30
CA THR A 29 4.56 0.42 -6.75
C THR A 29 4.08 -0.12 -8.10
N ALA A 30 5.00 -0.33 -9.05
CA ALA A 30 4.68 -0.90 -10.35
C ALA A 30 4.17 -2.34 -10.24
N PHE A 31 4.78 -3.16 -9.38
CA PHE A 31 4.32 -4.52 -9.09
C PHE A 31 2.89 -4.52 -8.54
N VAL A 32 2.61 -3.69 -7.53
CA VAL A 32 1.29 -3.59 -6.90
C VAL A 32 0.24 -3.08 -7.87
N LEU A 33 0.54 -2.08 -8.69
CA LEU A 33 -0.37 -1.60 -9.73
C LEU A 33 -0.73 -2.70 -10.72
N ALA A 34 0.26 -3.49 -11.17
CA ALA A 34 0.03 -4.60 -12.09
C ALA A 34 -0.84 -5.70 -11.45
N LEU A 35 -0.54 -6.06 -10.20
CA LEU A 35 -1.30 -7.03 -9.41
C LEU A 35 -2.76 -6.58 -9.22
N LEU A 36 -2.96 -5.37 -8.71
CA LEU A 36 -4.28 -4.86 -8.34
C LEU A 36 -5.11 -4.47 -9.55
N ARG A 37 -4.53 -4.19 -10.71
CA ARG A 37 -5.30 -4.04 -11.95
C ARG A 37 -6.12 -5.31 -12.26
N GLY A 38 -5.53 -6.48 -12.09
CA GLY A 38 -6.24 -7.75 -12.26
C GLY A 38 -7.14 -8.08 -11.07
N MET A 39 -6.62 -7.95 -9.85
CA MET A 39 -7.35 -8.37 -8.65
C MET A 39 -8.56 -7.49 -8.35
N ASN A 40 -8.49 -6.16 -8.55
CA ASN A 40 -9.64 -5.27 -8.32
C ASN A 40 -10.81 -5.62 -9.25
N GLN A 41 -10.53 -5.92 -10.53
CA GLN A 41 -11.57 -6.35 -11.48
C GLN A 41 -12.27 -7.64 -11.02
N LEU A 42 -11.50 -8.62 -10.56
CA LEU A 42 -12.07 -9.89 -10.10
C LEU A 42 -12.80 -9.72 -8.76
N SER A 43 -12.25 -8.93 -7.85
CA SER A 43 -12.82 -8.62 -6.55
C SER A 43 -14.20 -7.99 -6.67
N VAL A 44 -14.31 -6.94 -7.49
CA VAL A 44 -15.57 -6.29 -7.84
C VAL A 44 -16.54 -7.28 -8.48
N ARG A 45 -16.10 -8.02 -9.52
CA ARG A 45 -16.96 -8.96 -10.24
C ARG A 45 -17.58 -10.01 -9.33
N PHE A 46 -16.82 -10.53 -8.38
CA PHE A 46 -17.29 -11.57 -7.47
C PHE A 46 -17.84 -11.02 -6.16
N ASN A 47 -17.82 -9.70 -5.97
CA ASN A 47 -18.16 -9.00 -4.75
C ASN A 47 -17.47 -9.61 -3.51
N ARG A 48 -16.15 -9.74 -3.59
CA ARG A 48 -15.31 -10.32 -2.53
C ARG A 48 -13.98 -9.61 -2.45
N GLU A 49 -13.56 -9.26 -1.25
CA GLU A 49 -12.19 -8.83 -0.99
C GLU A 49 -11.20 -9.95 -1.31
N VAL A 50 -10.03 -9.55 -1.82
CA VAL A 50 -8.92 -10.45 -2.14
C VAL A 50 -7.67 -9.87 -1.49
N CYS A 51 -6.92 -10.70 -0.79
CA CYS A 51 -5.77 -10.24 -0.01
C CYS A 51 -4.57 -11.16 -0.10
N GLY A 52 -3.41 -10.61 0.25
CA GLY A 52 -2.16 -11.32 0.39
C GLY A 52 -1.07 -10.42 0.97
N PHE A 53 0.16 -10.85 0.78
CA PHE A 53 1.35 -10.07 1.09
C PHE A 53 2.19 -9.83 -0.15
N VAL A 54 2.84 -8.68 -0.20
CA VAL A 54 3.94 -8.40 -1.12
C VAL A 54 5.22 -8.93 -0.49
N LEU A 55 5.92 -9.77 -1.25
CA LEU A 55 7.17 -10.39 -0.87
C LEU A 55 8.31 -9.75 -1.66
N ARG A 56 9.50 -9.72 -1.05
CA ARG A 56 10.74 -9.35 -1.71
C ARG A 56 11.70 -10.53 -1.75
N ASP A 57 12.08 -10.92 -2.97
CA ASP A 57 13.00 -12.01 -3.21
C ASP A 57 14.46 -11.56 -2.99
N ALA A 58 15.38 -12.53 -2.90
CA ALA A 58 16.78 -12.27 -2.60
C ALA A 58 17.51 -11.46 -3.69
N ASP A 59 17.04 -11.56 -4.94
CA ASP A 59 17.53 -10.76 -6.08
C ASP A 59 16.89 -9.36 -6.14
N GLY A 60 16.00 -9.05 -5.19
CA GLY A 60 15.29 -7.79 -5.10
C GLY A 60 13.98 -7.73 -5.88
N SER A 61 13.56 -8.81 -6.57
CA SER A 61 12.27 -8.84 -7.25
C SER A 61 11.10 -8.87 -6.26
N TYR A 62 9.91 -8.50 -6.77
CA TYR A 62 8.68 -8.54 -6.00
C TYR A 62 7.78 -9.67 -6.48
N SER A 63 7.18 -10.36 -5.53
CA SER A 63 6.18 -11.38 -5.75
C SER A 63 5.04 -11.22 -4.75
N SER A 64 3.98 -12.02 -4.89
CA SER A 64 2.92 -12.06 -3.89
C SER A 64 2.72 -13.47 -3.37
N THR A 65 2.31 -13.58 -2.11
CA THR A 65 1.77 -14.84 -1.58
C THR A 65 0.59 -15.34 -2.42
N LYS A 66 0.27 -16.62 -2.28
CA LYS A 66 -1.02 -17.13 -2.76
C LYS A 66 -2.15 -16.27 -2.20
N VAL A 67 -3.05 -15.84 -3.08
CA VAL A 67 -4.18 -14.98 -2.72
C VAL A 67 -5.18 -15.71 -1.82
N SER A 68 -5.78 -14.98 -0.90
CA SER A 68 -6.92 -15.42 -0.11
C SER A 68 -8.18 -14.71 -0.60
N TRP A 69 -9.30 -15.42 -0.59
CA TRP A 69 -10.61 -14.88 -1.00
C TRP A 69 -11.48 -14.69 0.23
N GLY A 70 -11.81 -13.43 0.50
CA GLY A 70 -12.58 -12.97 1.64
C GLY A 70 -14.10 -12.94 1.42
N GLY A 71 -14.80 -12.18 2.25
CA GLY A 71 -16.18 -11.76 2.08
C GLY A 71 -16.28 -10.37 1.45
N ALA A 72 -17.44 -9.72 1.55
CA ALA A 72 -17.67 -8.39 0.98
C ALA A 72 -16.99 -7.24 1.75
N ALA A 73 -16.61 -7.48 3.01
CA ALA A 73 -16.00 -6.48 3.91
C ALA A 73 -14.98 -7.13 4.85
N SER A 74 -14.32 -8.20 4.40
CA SER A 74 -13.27 -8.87 5.17
C SER A 74 -12.41 -9.76 4.29
N CYS A 75 -11.11 -9.77 4.56
CA CYS A 75 -10.19 -10.76 4.04
C CYS A 75 -9.15 -11.13 5.09
N ALA A 76 -8.80 -12.41 5.15
CA ALA A 76 -7.72 -12.90 5.99
C ALA A 76 -6.68 -13.56 5.09
N SER A 77 -5.48 -12.98 5.03
CA SER A 77 -4.36 -13.53 4.28
C SER A 77 -3.97 -14.89 4.84
N LEU A 78 -3.46 -15.77 3.97
CA LEU A 78 -2.89 -17.04 4.40
C LEU A 78 -1.66 -16.78 5.30
N PRO A 79 -1.36 -17.66 6.27
CA PRO A 79 -0.17 -17.52 7.10
C PRO A 79 1.10 -17.41 6.27
N LEU A 80 1.97 -16.46 6.64
CA LEU A 80 3.29 -16.32 6.04
C LEU A 80 4.15 -17.54 6.37
N GLN A 81 4.80 -18.10 5.35
CA GLN A 81 5.77 -19.16 5.55
C GLN A 81 7.06 -18.58 6.16
N PRO A 82 7.75 -19.33 7.04
CA PRO A 82 9.04 -18.89 7.58
C PRO A 82 10.07 -18.61 6.48
N GLY A 83 10.89 -17.57 6.67
CA GLY A 83 11.98 -17.23 5.76
C GLY A 83 11.59 -16.34 4.57
N LEU A 84 10.32 -15.96 4.45
CA LEU A 84 9.87 -14.97 3.46
C LEU A 84 10.14 -13.54 3.95
N THR A 85 10.64 -12.67 3.07
CA THR A 85 10.75 -11.23 3.35
C THR A 85 9.47 -10.54 2.93
N THR A 86 8.62 -10.21 3.89
CA THR A 86 7.37 -9.46 3.66
C THR A 86 7.65 -7.97 3.76
N VAL A 87 7.19 -7.20 2.77
CA VAL A 87 7.39 -5.73 2.74
C VAL A 87 6.09 -4.95 2.92
N ALA A 88 4.96 -5.54 2.53
CA ALA A 88 3.64 -4.95 2.69
C ALA A 88 2.53 -6.01 2.71
N SER A 89 1.42 -5.72 3.37
CA SER A 89 0.14 -6.34 3.09
C SER A 89 -0.46 -5.75 1.80
N TRP A 90 -1.41 -6.44 1.19
CA TRP A 90 -2.29 -5.82 0.22
C TRP A 90 -3.67 -6.46 0.25
N HIS A 91 -4.68 -5.67 -0.09
CA HIS A 91 -6.01 -6.19 -0.37
C HIS A 91 -6.81 -5.30 -1.33
N THR A 92 -7.90 -5.85 -1.83
CA THR A 92 -8.96 -5.15 -2.55
C THR A 92 -10.15 -4.99 -1.60
N HIS A 93 -10.85 -3.86 -1.69
CA HIS A 93 -12.24 -3.80 -1.28
C HIS A 93 -13.11 -4.46 -2.36
N ALA A 94 -14.27 -4.98 -1.96
CA ALA A 94 -15.19 -5.72 -2.82
C ALA A 94 -15.92 -4.81 -3.84
N ALA A 95 -17.11 -5.21 -4.30
CA ALA A 95 -17.94 -4.32 -5.12
C ALA A 95 -18.43 -3.14 -4.27
N TRP A 96 -18.80 -2.04 -4.94
CA TRP A 96 -19.46 -0.93 -4.27
C TRP A 96 -20.77 -1.41 -3.62
N ALA A 97 -21.05 -0.92 -2.42
CA ALA A 97 -22.26 -1.22 -1.68
C ALA A 97 -22.81 0.05 -1.04
N GLU A 98 -24.11 0.28 -1.23
CA GLU A 98 -24.83 1.41 -0.62
C GLU A 98 -24.66 1.41 0.89
N GLY A 99 -24.38 2.59 1.46
CA GLY A 99 -24.16 2.77 2.89
C GLY A 99 -22.81 2.27 3.41
N TYR A 100 -21.93 1.73 2.55
CA TYR A 100 -20.60 1.26 2.94
C TYR A 100 -19.50 2.13 2.33
N ASP A 101 -18.66 2.72 3.18
CA ASP A 101 -17.57 3.59 2.76
C ASP A 101 -16.33 2.79 2.35
N GLY A 102 -16.43 2.12 1.20
CA GLY A 102 -15.36 1.31 0.61
C GLY A 102 -14.31 2.10 -0.18
N GLU A 103 -14.30 3.43 -0.12
CA GLU A 103 -13.37 4.28 -0.90
C GLU A 103 -12.13 4.75 -0.12
N VAL A 104 -12.04 4.44 1.17
CA VAL A 104 -10.90 4.69 2.05
C VAL A 104 -10.57 3.42 2.84
N PRO A 105 -9.30 3.15 3.19
CA PRO A 105 -8.98 2.04 4.09
C PRO A 105 -9.72 2.15 5.42
N SER A 106 -10.10 1.01 6.00
CA SER A 106 -10.72 0.96 7.31
C SER A 106 -9.72 1.24 8.43
N ILE A 107 -10.23 1.52 9.63
CA ILE A 107 -9.39 1.65 10.84
C ILE A 107 -8.64 0.33 11.08
N GLN A 108 -9.29 -0.81 10.88
CA GLN A 108 -8.73 -2.13 11.08
C GLN A 108 -7.58 -2.43 10.13
N ASP A 109 -7.64 -1.94 8.89
CA ASP A 109 -6.53 -2.11 7.92
C ASP A 109 -5.27 -1.43 8.43
N VAL A 110 -5.40 -0.16 8.85
CA VAL A 110 -4.28 0.65 9.33
C VAL A 110 -3.72 0.09 10.63
N GLU A 111 -4.57 -0.23 11.60
CA GLU A 111 -4.11 -0.81 12.87
C GLU A 111 -3.49 -2.20 12.69
N GLY A 112 -4.01 -2.99 11.74
CA GLY A 112 -3.47 -4.28 11.36
C GLY A 112 -2.05 -4.14 10.83
N ASP A 113 -1.85 -3.30 9.82
CA ASP A 113 -0.54 -3.02 9.24
C ASP A 113 0.46 -2.48 10.27
N MET A 114 -0.01 -1.57 11.14
CA MET A 114 0.80 -1.05 12.25
C MET A 114 1.20 -2.12 13.26
N SER A 115 0.27 -3.00 13.63
CA SER A 115 0.55 -4.08 14.57
C SER A 115 1.55 -5.10 14.03
N MET A 116 1.52 -5.33 12.71
CA MET A 116 2.43 -6.21 11.99
C MET A 116 3.78 -5.55 11.68
N GLY A 117 3.87 -4.21 11.76
CA GLY A 117 5.06 -3.46 11.40
C GLY A 117 5.36 -3.51 9.90
N VAL A 118 4.34 -3.66 9.05
CA VAL A 118 4.45 -3.70 7.59
C VAL A 118 3.62 -2.60 6.96
N ASN A 119 3.97 -2.15 5.76
CA ASN A 119 3.12 -1.23 5.02
C ASN A 119 1.88 -1.94 4.46
N GLY A 120 0.93 -1.18 3.90
CA GLY A 120 -0.26 -1.73 3.26
C GLY A 120 -0.60 -1.09 1.92
N TRP A 121 -1.31 -1.86 1.09
CA TRP A 121 -1.85 -1.43 -0.19
C TRP A 121 -3.33 -1.79 -0.29
N VAL A 122 -4.18 -0.81 -0.59
CA VAL A 122 -5.64 -1.02 -0.65
C VAL A 122 -6.19 -0.49 -1.95
N SER A 123 -6.88 -1.35 -2.71
CA SER A 123 -7.62 -0.94 -3.92
C SER A 123 -9.12 -0.83 -3.65
N THR A 124 -9.78 0.11 -4.30
CA THR A 124 -11.19 0.45 -4.01
C THR A 124 -12.11 0.19 -5.22
N PRO A 125 -13.44 0.10 -5.02
CA PRO A 125 -14.40 -0.09 -6.11
C PRO A 125 -14.40 1.07 -7.11
N GLY A 126 -14.13 2.30 -6.67
CA GLY A 126 -13.93 3.48 -7.50
C GLY A 126 -12.59 3.48 -8.26
N GLY A 127 -11.77 2.44 -8.08
CA GLY A 127 -10.51 2.25 -8.77
C GLY A 127 -9.37 3.10 -8.22
N ARG A 128 -9.45 3.55 -6.96
CA ARG A 128 -8.32 4.20 -6.27
C ARG A 128 -7.32 3.15 -5.82
N LEU A 129 -6.08 3.58 -5.64
CA LEU A 129 -5.05 2.81 -4.94
C LEU A 129 -4.50 3.63 -3.78
N TRP A 130 -4.67 3.10 -2.58
CA TRP A 130 -4.14 3.64 -1.35
C TRP A 130 -2.87 2.93 -0.93
N PHE A 131 -1.99 3.71 -0.33
CA PHE A 131 -0.84 3.25 0.42
C PHE A 131 -1.03 3.58 1.90
N VAL A 132 -0.71 2.63 2.77
CA VAL A 132 -0.72 2.74 4.23
C VAL A 132 0.70 2.64 4.76
N ASP A 133 1.16 3.69 5.43
CA ASP A 133 2.42 3.66 6.16
C ASP A 133 2.22 2.93 7.50
N GLY A 134 2.74 1.71 7.59
CA GLY A 134 2.58 0.86 8.77
C GLY A 134 3.31 1.36 10.01
N ARG A 135 4.15 2.40 9.91
CA ARG A 135 4.84 2.96 11.07
C ARG A 135 4.07 4.11 11.70
N SER A 136 3.46 4.94 10.86
CA SER A 136 2.81 6.19 11.27
C SER A 136 1.29 6.14 11.21
N GLY A 137 0.71 5.18 10.49
CA GLY A 137 -0.72 5.17 10.17
C GLY A 137 -1.14 6.28 9.20
N ALA A 138 -0.18 6.85 8.47
CA ALA A 138 -0.46 7.81 7.41
C ALA A 138 -0.95 7.09 6.15
N LEU A 139 -1.98 7.65 5.52
CA LEU A 139 -2.58 7.12 4.31
C LEU A 139 -2.41 8.12 3.18
N ARG A 140 -2.09 7.63 1.99
CA ARG A 140 -2.05 8.46 0.77
C ARG A 140 -2.53 7.67 -0.43
N GLN A 141 -3.25 8.34 -1.32
CA GLN A 141 -3.53 7.78 -2.63
C GLN A 141 -2.25 7.79 -3.46
N VAL A 142 -1.91 6.62 -4.02
CA VAL A 142 -0.87 6.50 -5.04
C VAL A 142 -1.43 6.88 -6.40
N CYS A 143 -2.71 6.58 -6.63
CA CYS A 143 -3.47 7.10 -7.74
C CYS A 143 -4.96 7.18 -7.41
N GLY A 144 -5.64 8.12 -8.05
CA GLY A 144 -7.03 8.46 -7.79
C GLY A 144 -8.06 7.58 -8.50
N ARG A 145 -9.32 8.03 -8.48
CA ARG A 145 -10.47 7.36 -9.10
C ARG A 145 -10.18 6.99 -10.56
N GLY A 146 -10.53 5.76 -10.94
CA GLY A 146 -10.35 5.26 -12.31
C GLY A 146 -8.92 4.83 -12.66
N CYS A 147 -8.00 4.78 -11.71
CA CYS A 147 -6.65 4.26 -11.93
C CYS A 147 -6.64 2.73 -12.13
N LEU A 148 -7.44 2.02 -11.32
CA LEU A 148 -7.72 0.60 -11.44
C LEU A 148 -9.12 0.37 -12.04
N PRO A 149 -9.45 -0.84 -12.53
CA PRO A 149 -10.78 -1.13 -13.05
C PRO A 149 -11.86 -0.77 -12.03
N VAL A 150 -12.80 0.04 -12.47
CA VAL A 150 -13.88 0.59 -11.65
C VAL A 150 -15.07 -0.37 -11.67
N ASP A 151 -15.75 -0.48 -10.54
CA ASP A 151 -17.05 -1.14 -10.48
C ASP A 151 -18.07 -0.43 -11.39
N PRO A 152 -18.69 -1.13 -12.36
CA PRO A 152 -19.75 -0.56 -13.18
C PRO A 152 -20.93 0.02 -12.38
N GLY A 153 -21.17 -0.49 -11.16
CA GLY A 153 -22.20 0.00 -10.24
C GLY A 153 -21.73 1.11 -9.30
N PHE A 154 -20.49 1.59 -9.41
CA PHE A 154 -19.91 2.57 -8.48
C PHE A 154 -20.68 3.90 -8.48
N VAL A 155 -21.10 4.33 -7.29
CA VAL A 155 -21.66 5.67 -7.05
C VAL A 155 -20.64 6.50 -6.27
N PRO A 156 -20.12 7.60 -6.83
CA PRO A 156 -19.08 8.38 -6.18
C PRO A 156 -19.60 9.18 -4.97
N GLU A 157 -18.75 9.29 -3.95
CA GLU A 157 -18.83 10.31 -2.89
C GLU A 157 -20.10 10.29 -2.03
N GLU A 158 -20.75 9.13 -1.89
CA GLU A 158 -21.88 8.92 -0.97
C GLU A 158 -21.53 9.33 0.48
N HIS A 159 -20.29 9.03 0.91
CA HIS A 159 -19.75 9.35 2.24
C HIS A 159 -18.93 10.65 2.23
N GLY A 160 -19.25 11.54 1.29
CA GLY A 160 -18.53 12.79 1.06
C GLY A 160 -17.22 12.63 0.27
N PRO A 161 -16.50 13.74 0.06
CA PRO A 161 -15.27 13.74 -0.71
C PRO A 161 -14.19 12.84 -0.12
N VAL A 162 -13.51 12.09 -1.00
CA VAL A 162 -12.39 11.22 -0.64
C VAL A 162 -11.09 12.00 -0.84
N PRO A 163 -10.38 12.41 0.23
CA PRO A 163 -9.16 13.20 0.13
C PRO A 163 -7.99 12.38 -0.40
N ASP A 164 -6.95 13.03 -0.93
CA ASP A 164 -5.75 12.34 -1.44
C ASP A 164 -4.86 11.78 -0.31
N ALA A 165 -5.06 12.22 0.94
CA ALA A 165 -4.34 11.74 2.11
C ALA A 165 -5.21 11.77 3.37
N LEU A 166 -4.96 10.85 4.29
CA LEU A 166 -5.61 10.72 5.60
C LEU A 166 -4.60 10.31 6.68
N SER A 167 -5.00 10.45 7.93
CA SER A 167 -4.33 9.83 9.09
C SER A 167 -5.27 8.82 9.74
N LEU A 168 -4.74 7.96 10.59
CA LEU A 168 -5.56 7.08 11.43
C LEU A 168 -6.60 7.87 12.24
N ASP A 169 -6.22 8.98 12.88
CA ASP A 169 -7.17 9.85 13.60
C ASP A 169 -8.23 10.45 12.65
N GLY A 170 -7.85 10.75 11.42
CA GLY A 170 -8.77 11.17 10.36
C GLY A 170 -9.78 10.09 9.99
N LEU A 171 -9.38 8.81 9.96
CA LEU A 171 -10.30 7.68 9.77
C LEU A 171 -11.26 7.53 10.96
N TYR A 172 -10.76 7.64 12.19
CA TYR A 172 -11.62 7.64 13.39
C TYR A 172 -12.68 8.74 13.32
N ALA A 173 -12.30 9.96 12.94
CA ALA A 173 -13.25 11.05 12.73
C ALA A 173 -14.24 10.77 11.60
N ARG A 174 -13.77 10.25 10.44
CA ARG A 174 -14.60 9.93 9.28
C ARG A 174 -15.65 8.86 9.60
N PHE A 175 -15.26 7.84 10.35
CA PHE A 175 -16.15 6.76 10.76
C PHE A 175 -16.94 7.06 12.05
N GLY A 176 -16.80 8.25 12.62
CA GLY A 176 -17.50 8.65 13.84
C GLY A 176 -17.16 7.79 15.07
N ARG A 177 -15.93 7.25 15.14
CA ARG A 177 -15.47 6.39 16.23
C ARG A 177 -14.53 7.14 17.16
N SER A 178 -14.60 6.84 18.44
CA SER A 178 -13.57 7.24 19.41
C SER A 178 -12.38 6.30 19.31
N ARG A 179 -11.18 6.87 19.47
CA ARG A 179 -9.93 6.13 19.58
C ARG A 179 -9.71 5.59 20.99
#